data_AF-A0A8T3Y244-F1
#
_entry.id   AF-A0A8T3Y244-F1
#
_cell.length_a   1.000
_cell.length_b   1.000
_cell.length_c   1.000
_cell.angle_alpha   90.00
_cell.angle_beta   90.00
_cell.angle_gamma   90.00
#
_symmetry.space_group_name_H-M   'P 1'
#
loop_
_entity.id
_entity.type
_entity.pdbx_description
1 polymer ?
#
loop_
_entity_poly.entity_id
_entity_poly.type
_entity_poly.pdbx_seq_one_letter_code
_entity_poly.pdbx_strand_id
1 'polypeptide(L)'
;MAALNAKQTALSLGLTFALFHALWSVAVAVGFAQQWLNWKMAYHFVIMSAGIAQFSLGTAVVGVVLAFVCGAIVGGVFAGIWNWVGKRI
;
A
#
# COMPACT_ATOMS: atom_id res chain seq x y z
N MET A 1 -12.45 -24.02 -9.17
CA MET A 1 -11.36 -23.03 -9.45
C MET A 1 -10.09 -23.45 -8.73
N ALA A 2 -8.91 -23.08 -9.23
CA ALA A 2 -7.66 -23.36 -8.52
C ALA A 2 -7.57 -22.50 -7.23
N ALA A 3 -7.12 -23.11 -6.14
CA ALA A 3 -6.92 -22.40 -4.88
C ALA A 3 -5.68 -21.48 -4.95
N LEU A 4 -5.77 -20.31 -4.33
CA LEU A 4 -4.64 -19.41 -4.15
C LEU A 4 -3.72 -19.93 -3.05
N ASN A 5 -2.41 -19.84 -3.28
CA ASN A 5 -1.41 -20.08 -2.24
C ASN A 5 -1.34 -18.87 -1.31
N ALA A 6 -1.85 -19.01 -0.08
CA ALA A 6 -1.96 -17.90 0.86
C ALA A 6 -0.61 -17.23 1.19
N LYS A 7 0.49 -17.99 1.26
CA LYS A 7 1.82 -17.43 1.55
C LYS A 7 2.31 -16.58 0.38
N GLN A 8 2.19 -17.09 -0.85
CA GLN A 8 2.58 -16.34 -2.05
C GLN A 8 1.71 -15.09 -2.21
N THR A 9 0.40 -15.19 -2.02
CA THR A 9 -0.51 -14.03 -2.11
C THR A 9 -0.18 -12.98 -1.06
N ALA A 10 0.04 -13.39 0.20
CA ALA A 10 0.45 -12.48 1.27
C ALA A 10 1.78 -11.78 0.93
N LEU A 11 2.83 -12.52 0.58
CA LEU A 11 4.13 -11.93 0.25
C LEU A 11 4.05 -11.00 -0.96
N SER A 12 3.34 -11.38 -2.02
CA SER A 12 3.18 -10.55 -3.21
C SER A 12 2.49 -9.23 -2.91
N LEU A 13 1.38 -9.24 -2.16
CA LEU A 13 0.68 -8.00 -1.79
C LEU A 13 1.46 -7.17 -0.78
N GLY A 14 2.16 -7.81 0.17
CA GLY A 14 3.08 -7.14 1.08
C GLY A 14 4.17 -6.39 0.32
N LEU A 15 4.88 -7.05 -0.60
CA LEU A 15 5.92 -6.41 -1.41
C LEU A 15 5.36 -5.28 -2.29
N THR A 16 4.18 -5.49 -2.87
CA THR A 16 3.50 -4.47 -3.67
C THR A 16 3.25 -3.20 -2.84
N PHE A 17 2.69 -3.34 -1.65
CA PHE A 17 2.37 -2.20 -0.77
C PHE A 17 3.63 -1.50 -0.26
N ALA A 18 4.66 -2.29 0.10
CA ALA A 18 5.97 -1.78 0.50
C ALA A 18 6.61 -0.94 -0.62
N LEU A 19 6.55 -1.43 -1.86
CA LEU A 19 7.07 -0.72 -3.03
C LEU A 19 6.34 0.61 -3.26
N PHE A 20 5.00 0.63 -3.19
CA PHE A 20 4.24 1.87 -3.31
C PHE A 20 4.62 2.89 -2.22
N HIS A 21 4.84 2.45 -0.98
CA HIS A 21 5.27 3.33 0.10
C HIS A 21 6.73 3.79 -0.03
N ALA A 22 7.60 2.95 -0.58
CA ALA A 22 8.96 3.35 -0.90
C ALA A 22 8.96 4.44 -1.98
N LEU A 23 8.19 4.27 -3.05
CA LEU A 23 8.02 5.29 -4.10
C LEU A 23 7.42 6.58 -3.54
N TRP A 24 6.43 6.48 -2.66
CA TRP A 24 5.90 7.65 -1.95
C TRP A 24 6.98 8.36 -1.12
N SER A 25 7.79 7.61 -0.37
CA SER A 25 8.87 8.17 0.45
C SER A 25 9.91 8.89 -0.40
N VAL A 26 10.24 8.34 -1.58
CA VAL A 26 11.09 9.02 -2.58
C VAL A 26 10.45 10.32 -3.06
N ALA A 27 9.15 10.32 -3.36
CA ALA A 27 8.43 11.53 -3.77
C ALA A 27 8.46 12.61 -2.69
N VAL A 28 8.40 12.24 -1.40
CA VAL A 28 8.55 13.18 -0.28
C VAL A 28 9.98 13.72 -0.22
N ALA A 29 10.99 12.86 -0.35
CA ALA A 29 12.39 13.24 -0.29
C ALA A 29 12.79 14.25 -1.39
N VAL A 30 12.22 14.13 -2.59
CA VAL A 30 12.50 15.05 -3.72
C VAL A 30 11.54 16.24 -3.79
N GLY A 31 10.63 16.41 -2.83
CA GLY A 31 9.68 17.53 -2.77
C GLY A 31 8.48 17.45 -3.72
N PHE A 32 8.28 16.32 -4.42
CA PHE A 32 7.19 16.12 -5.38
C PHE A 32 5.86 15.69 -4.71
N ALA A 33 5.92 15.18 -3.48
CA ALA A 33 4.78 14.55 -2.80
C ALA A 33 3.53 15.43 -2.67
N GLN A 34 3.66 16.72 -2.38
CA GLN A 34 2.50 17.62 -2.24
C GLN A 34 1.78 17.82 -3.57
N GLN A 35 2.52 18.04 -4.66
CA GLN A 35 1.94 18.20 -5.99
C GLN A 35 1.19 16.93 -6.41
N TRP A 36 1.81 15.76 -6.20
CA TRP A 36 1.15 14.48 -6.44
C TRP A 36 -0.13 14.31 -5.61
N LEU A 37 -0.08 14.65 -4.31
CA LEU A 37 -1.24 14.60 -3.42
C LEU A 37 -2.38 15.50 -3.92
N ASN A 38 -2.07 16.75 -4.30
CA ASN A 38 -3.06 17.68 -4.80
C ASN A 38 -3.71 17.19 -6.10
N TRP A 39 -2.89 16.68 -7.03
CA TRP A 39 -3.36 16.14 -8.30
C TRP A 39 -4.29 14.93 -8.10
N LYS A 40 -3.92 13.96 -7.25
CA LYS A 40 -4.79 12.79 -7.00
C LYS A 40 -6.10 13.16 -6.28
N MET A 41 -6.07 14.16 -5.39
CA MET A 41 -7.27 14.59 -4.66
C MET A 41 -8.24 15.38 -5.55
N ALA A 42 -7.74 16.05 -6.59
CA ALA A 42 -8.59 16.71 -7.58
C ALA A 42 -9.55 15.72 -8.28
N TYR A 43 -9.12 14.49 -8.57
CA TYR A 43 -10.01 13.45 -9.12
C TYR A 43 -11.15 13.04 -8.19
N HIS A 44 -11.01 13.33 -6.90
CA HIS A 44 -12.01 13.02 -5.89
C HIS A 44 -12.83 14.26 -5.50
N PHE A 45 -12.64 15.39 -6.19
CA PHE A 45 -13.25 16.68 -5.85
C PHE A 45 -12.93 17.13 -4.41
N VAL A 46 -11.76 16.73 -3.88
CA VAL A 46 -11.31 17.05 -2.52
C VAL A 46 -10.25 18.14 -2.56
N ILE A 47 -10.41 19.18 -1.74
CA ILE A 47 -9.36 20.15 -1.44
C ILE A 47 -8.73 19.77 -0.10
N MET A 48 -7.42 19.49 -0.12
CA MET A 48 -6.66 19.15 1.07
C MET A 48 -5.95 20.39 1.62
N SER A 49 -6.33 20.83 2.83
CA SER A 49 -5.66 21.95 3.52
C SER A 49 -4.45 21.52 4.35
N ALA A 50 -4.23 20.21 4.51
CA ALA A 50 -3.06 19.67 5.19
C ALA A 50 -1.84 19.56 4.26
N GLY A 51 -0.67 19.89 4.80
CA GLY A 51 0.62 19.77 4.11
C GLY A 51 1.32 18.43 4.36
N ILE A 52 2.16 18.02 3.41
CA ILE A 52 3.11 16.92 3.58
C ILE A 52 4.29 17.38 4.43
N ALA A 53 4.57 16.65 5.52
CA ALA A 53 5.71 16.92 6.39
C ALA A 53 7.05 16.65 5.68
N GLN A 54 8.14 17.20 6.22
CA GLN A 54 9.49 16.98 5.71
C GLN A 54 9.90 15.50 5.80
N PHE A 55 10.75 15.07 4.86
CA PHE A 55 11.27 13.72 4.82
C PHE A 55 12.06 13.39 6.09
N SER A 56 11.81 12.19 6.63
CA SER A 56 12.59 11.58 7.70
C SER A 56 12.85 10.13 7.33
N LEU A 57 14.13 9.73 7.33
CA LEU A 57 14.52 8.35 7.00
C LEU A 57 13.88 7.34 7.95
N GLY A 58 13.80 7.66 9.24
CA GLY A 58 13.17 6.80 10.25
C GLY A 58 11.69 6.57 9.94
N THR A 59 10.94 7.63 9.68
CA THR A 59 9.51 7.55 9.32
C THR A 59 9.31 6.78 8.01
N ALA A 60 10.17 6.99 7.01
CA ALA A 60 10.10 6.28 5.74
C ALA A 60 10.30 4.76 5.89
N VAL A 61 11.33 4.34 6.63
CA VAL A 61 11.59 2.91 6.88
C VAL A 61 10.43 2.26 7.62
N VAL A 62 9.95 2.89 8.69
CA VAL A 62 8.80 2.39 9.46
C VAL A 62 7.56 2.30 8.55
N GLY A 63 7.30 3.32 7.74
CA GLY A 63 6.18 3.34 6.80
C GLY A 63 6.22 2.20 5.78
N VAL A 64 7.38 1.91 5.19
CA VAL A 64 7.56 0.80 4.24
C VAL A 64 7.34 -0.57 4.90
N VAL A 65 7.90 -0.76 6.10
CA VAL A 65 7.73 -2.02 6.85
C VAL A 65 6.27 -2.23 7.24
N LEU A 66 5.59 -1.20 7.74
CA LEU A 66 4.17 -1.29 8.08
C LEU A 66 3.31 -1.54 6.84
N ALA A 67 3.63 -0.90 5.71
CA ALA A 67 2.94 -1.15 4.45
C ALA A 67 3.10 -2.61 3.99
N PHE A 68 4.30 -3.19 4.11
CA PHE A 68 4.53 -4.60 3.86
C PHE A 68 3.64 -5.49 4.72
N VAL A 69 3.63 -5.25 6.03
CA VAL A 69 2.82 -6.03 6.99
C VAL A 69 1.34 -5.92 6.66
N CYS A 70 0.82 -4.71 6.42
CA CYS A 70 -0.56 -4.49 6.03
C CYS A 70 -0.92 -5.21 4.72
N GLY A 71 -0.08 -5.09 3.68
CA GLY A 71 -0.29 -5.79 2.42
C GLY A 71 -0.27 -7.31 2.58
N ALA A 72 0.63 -7.84 3.41
CA ALA A 72 0.70 -9.27 3.69
C ALA A 72 -0.54 -9.79 4.43
N ILE A 73 -1.05 -9.04 5.40
CA ILE A 73 -2.30 -9.36 6.09
C ILE A 73 -3.46 -9.36 5.10
N VAL A 74 -3.61 -8.29 4.31
CA VAL A 74 -4.67 -8.18 3.30
C VAL A 74 -4.60 -9.34 2.30
N GLY A 75 -3.41 -9.67 1.80
CA GLY A 75 -3.23 -10.78 0.85
C GLY A 75 -3.54 -12.15 1.45
N GLY A 76 -3.14 -12.40 2.69
CA GLY A 76 -3.48 -13.63 3.40
C GLY A 76 -4.99 -13.78 3.63
N VAL A 77 -5.64 -12.71 4.09
CA VAL A 77 -7.10 -12.66 4.29
C VAL A 77 -7.83 -12.87 2.97
N PHE A 78 -7.42 -12.18 1.91
CA PHE A 78 -8.01 -12.32 0.58
C PHE A 78 -7.90 -13.75 0.05
N ALA A 79 -6.72 -14.37 0.13
CA ALA A 79 -6.54 -15.76 -0.28
C ALA A 79 -7.43 -16.72 0.53
N GLY A 80 -7.57 -16.48 1.84
CA GLY A 80 -8.47 -17.26 2.71
C GLY A 80 -9.93 -17.17 2.27
N ILE A 81 -10.43 -15.95 2.04
CA ILE A 81 -11.81 -15.71 1.57
C ILE A 81 -12.02 -16.34 0.19
N TRP A 82 -11.11 -16.11 -0.77
CA TRP A 82 -11.19 -16.66 -2.12
C TRP A 82 -11.30 -18.19 -2.10
N ASN A 83 -10.41 -18.84 -1.34
CA ASN A 83 -10.38 -20.30 -1.23
C ASN A 83 -11.62 -20.86 -0.51
N TRP A 84 -12.21 -20.11 0.42
CA TRP A 84 -13.44 -20.49 1.08
C TRP A 84 -14.66 -20.37 0.15
N VAL A 85 -14.80 -19.25 -0.55
CA VAL A 85 -15.88 -19.05 -1.52
C VAL A 85 -15.78 -20.06 -2.65
N GLY A 86 -14.59 -20.25 -3.23
CA GLY A 86 -14.37 -21.16 -4.36
C GLY A 86 -14.56 -22.65 -4.06
N LYS A 87 -14.75 -23.04 -2.79
CA LYS A 87 -15.17 -24.39 -2.39
C LYS A 87 -16.69 -24.54 -2.26
N ARG A 88 -17.43 -23.43 -2.20
CA ARG A 88 -18.90 -23.38 -2.03
C ARG A 88 -19.65 -23.16 -3.33
N ILE A 89 -18.94 -22.82 -4.40
CA ILE A 89 -19.43 -22.69 -5.78
C ILE A 89 -18.71 -23.71 -6.65
#